data_AF-A0A3D1UCI2-F1
#
_entry.id   AF-A0A3D1UCI2-F1
#
_cell.length_a   1.000
_cell.length_b   1.000
_cell.length_c   1.000
_cell.angle_alpha   90.00
_cell.angle_beta   90.00
_cell.angle_gamma   90.00
#
_symmetry.space_group_name_H-M   'P 1'
#
loop_
_entity.id
_entity.type
_entity.pdbx_description
1 polymer ?
#
loop_
_entity_poly.entity_id
_entity_poly.type
_entity_poly.pdbx_seq_one_letter_code
_entity_poly.pdbx_strand_id
1 'polypeptide(L)'
;MTRELEIAAFAALLPGMEPDLGRVAAPARRRLSPLQKVFFALASQVETERAENTVFASRYGEISLTRRLVADFNADGSVSPNRFSTSVYNAAPGLWSVATKNAAPYTAVAAGTDTIECGFLELLSDPVRQLYVYAEEDPCSCGFAILFGPHGTRRVRLSTHAVRTDSAPLAFDAVHAFLSGTCPRIEGRYLTLEDAPPCA
;
A
#
# COMPACT_ATOMS: atom_id res chain seq x y z
N MET A 1 -7.45 19.46 7.75
CA MET A 1 -6.75 19.91 6.53
C MET A 1 -7.40 19.22 5.35
N THR A 2 -7.60 19.89 4.22
CA THR A 2 -8.25 19.29 3.04
C THR A 2 -7.35 19.43 1.83
N ARG A 3 -7.24 18.35 1.05
CA ARG A 3 -6.46 18.30 -0.18
C ARG A 3 -7.26 17.60 -1.28
N GLU A 4 -7.23 18.16 -2.47
CA GLU A 4 -7.74 17.50 -3.67
C GLU A 4 -6.59 16.74 -4.33
N LEU A 5 -6.90 15.52 -4.76
CA LEU A 5 -5.99 14.58 -5.41
C LEU A 5 -6.68 14.06 -6.67
N GLU A 6 -5.89 13.65 -7.65
CA GLU A 6 -6.43 12.97 -8.83
C GLU A 6 -5.91 11.54 -8.85
N ILE A 7 -6.82 10.57 -8.96
CA ILE A 7 -6.50 9.16 -9.16
C ILE A 7 -6.23 8.95 -10.65
N ALA A 8 -4.97 8.69 -10.98
CA ALA A 8 -4.54 8.35 -12.34
C ALA A 8 -4.82 6.88 -12.66
N ALA A 9 -4.55 5.99 -11.72
CA ALA A 9 -4.84 4.57 -11.83
C ALA A 9 -5.07 3.95 -10.46
N PHE A 10 -5.83 2.86 -10.40
CA PHE A 10 -5.92 2.01 -9.21
C PHE A 10 -6.02 0.54 -9.61
N ALA A 11 -5.66 -0.34 -8.68
CA ALA A 11 -5.83 -1.77 -8.79
C ALA A 11 -6.15 -2.36 -7.42
N ALA A 12 -6.81 -3.51 -7.39
CA ALA A 12 -7.08 -4.26 -6.17
C ALA A 12 -6.87 -5.76 -6.40
N LEU A 13 -6.37 -6.44 -5.38
CA LEU A 13 -6.29 -7.89 -5.28
C LEU A 13 -7.30 -8.32 -4.21
N LEU A 14 -8.36 -9.00 -4.63
CA LEU A 14 -9.38 -9.48 -3.71
C LEU A 14 -8.91 -10.76 -2.99
N PRO A 15 -9.37 -11.00 -1.76
CA PRO A 15 -9.12 -12.25 -1.05
C PRO A 15 -9.38 -13.49 -1.92
N GLY A 16 -8.42 -14.42 -1.94
CA GLY A 16 -8.51 -15.67 -2.70
C GLY A 16 -8.08 -15.56 -4.17
N MET A 17 -7.66 -14.38 -4.63
CA MET A 17 -7.04 -14.20 -5.93
C MET A 17 -5.51 -14.30 -5.84
N GLU A 18 -4.89 -14.74 -6.93
CA GLU A 18 -3.44 -14.78 -7.06
C GLU A 18 -2.88 -13.45 -7.60
N PRO A 19 -1.75 -12.94 -7.08
CA PRO A 19 -1.14 -11.72 -7.58
C PRO A 19 -0.56 -11.92 -8.99
N ASP A 20 -0.96 -11.06 -9.93
CA ASP A 20 -0.40 -11.05 -11.29
C ASP A 20 1.00 -10.42 -11.32
N LEU A 21 2.01 -11.27 -11.46
CA LEU A 21 3.42 -10.86 -11.54
C LEU A 21 3.90 -10.65 -12.98
N GLY A 22 3.03 -10.67 -13.99
CA GLY A 22 3.39 -10.59 -15.41
C GLY A 22 4.29 -9.40 -15.76
N ARG A 23 4.13 -8.28 -15.06
CA ARG A 23 4.91 -7.04 -15.23
C ARG A 23 6.18 -6.96 -14.37
N VAL A 24 6.38 -7.89 -13.43
CA VAL A 24 7.57 -7.93 -12.56
C VAL A 24 8.69 -8.68 -13.27
N ALA A 25 9.95 -8.23 -13.18
CA ALA A 25 11.05 -8.98 -13.82
C ALA A 25 11.26 -10.36 -13.18
N ALA A 26 11.46 -11.41 -14.00
CA ALA A 26 11.56 -12.79 -13.52
C ALA A 26 12.62 -13.04 -12.41
N PRO A 27 13.82 -12.43 -12.45
CA PRO A 27 14.80 -12.57 -11.36
C PRO A 27 14.30 -12.01 -10.02
N ALA A 28 13.53 -10.92 -10.05
CA ALA A 28 12.94 -10.34 -8.84
C ALA A 28 11.84 -11.27 -8.29
N ARG A 29 10.92 -11.76 -9.14
CA ARG A 29 9.79 -12.63 -8.72
C ARG A 29 10.19 -13.79 -7.81
N ARG A 30 11.35 -14.41 -8.07
CA ARG A 30 11.86 -15.58 -7.35
C ARG A 30 12.37 -15.28 -5.93
N ARG A 31 12.65 -14.01 -5.64
CA ARG A 31 13.22 -13.57 -4.36
C ARG A 31 12.21 -12.89 -3.44
N LEU A 32 10.99 -12.64 -3.94
CA LEU A 32 9.94 -11.97 -3.18
C LEU A 32 9.21 -12.95 -2.25
N SER A 33 8.95 -12.52 -1.03
CA SER A 33 7.97 -13.15 -0.12
C SER A 33 6.55 -13.10 -0.73
N PRO A 34 5.57 -13.86 -0.20
CA PRO A 34 4.19 -13.78 -0.69
C PRO A 34 3.61 -12.36 -0.55
N LEU A 35 3.79 -11.68 0.59
CA LEU A 35 3.41 -10.27 0.76
C LEU A 35 4.08 -9.35 -0.27
N GLN A 36 5.39 -9.50 -0.49
CA GLN A 36 6.12 -8.70 -1.47
C GLN A 36 5.62 -8.94 -2.90
N LYS A 37 5.15 -10.15 -3.22
CA LYS A 37 4.51 -10.42 -4.52
C LYS A 37 3.22 -9.65 -4.69
N VAL A 38 2.39 -9.52 -3.65
CA VAL A 38 1.16 -8.71 -3.69
C VAL A 38 1.51 -7.24 -3.93
N PHE A 39 2.44 -6.71 -3.14
CA PHE A 39 2.93 -5.34 -3.32
C PHE A 39 3.42 -5.07 -4.74
N PHE A 40 4.30 -5.92 -5.27
CA PHE A 40 4.86 -5.76 -6.61
C PHE A 40 3.82 -5.91 -7.72
N ALA A 41 2.89 -6.85 -7.58
CA ALA A 41 1.82 -7.04 -8.55
C ALA A 41 0.96 -5.77 -8.66
N LEU A 42 0.46 -5.28 -7.53
CA LEU A 42 -0.41 -4.10 -7.48
C LEU A 42 0.32 -2.83 -7.95
N ALA A 43 1.54 -2.58 -7.45
CA ALA A 43 2.34 -1.43 -7.86
C ALA A 43 2.61 -1.43 -9.37
N SER A 44 3.01 -2.57 -9.94
CA SER A 44 3.31 -2.70 -11.38
C SER A 44 2.08 -2.55 -12.27
N GLN A 45 0.88 -2.79 -11.74
CA GLN A 45 -0.37 -2.61 -12.49
C GLN A 45 -0.71 -1.13 -12.68
N VAL A 46 -0.43 -0.30 -11.67
CA VAL A 46 -0.88 1.11 -11.64
C VAL A 46 0.20 2.12 -11.95
N GLU A 47 1.48 1.84 -11.66
CA GLU A 47 2.59 2.77 -11.89
C GLU A 47 2.97 2.82 -13.39
N THR A 48 2.10 3.42 -14.20
CA THR A 48 2.33 3.65 -15.64
C THR A 48 3.30 4.80 -15.90
N GLU A 49 3.34 5.75 -14.97
CA GLU A 49 4.33 6.82 -14.90
C GLU A 49 5.05 6.75 -13.56
N ARG A 50 6.34 7.10 -13.56
CA ARG A 50 7.18 7.05 -12.36
C ARG A 50 6.60 7.92 -11.25
N ALA A 51 6.31 7.30 -10.12
CA ALA A 51 5.96 7.98 -8.89
C ALA A 51 7.19 8.69 -8.30
N GLU A 52 6.96 9.88 -7.76
CA GLU A 52 7.96 10.75 -7.16
C GLU A 52 8.00 10.62 -5.63
N ASN A 53 7.03 9.92 -5.06
CA ASN A 53 7.05 9.40 -3.70
C ASN A 53 6.22 8.11 -3.66
N THR A 54 6.62 7.12 -2.85
CA THR A 54 5.91 5.86 -2.72
C THR A 54 5.65 5.50 -1.26
N VAL A 55 4.41 5.09 -0.96
CA VAL A 55 3.98 4.70 0.37
C VAL A 55 3.53 3.24 0.31
N PHE A 56 4.22 2.37 1.03
CA PHE A 56 3.88 0.96 1.17
C PHE A 56 3.37 0.73 2.58
N ALA A 57 2.18 0.15 2.71
CA ALA A 57 1.54 -0.03 4.00
C ALA A 57 1.09 -1.48 4.20
N SER A 58 1.34 -2.02 5.37
CA SER A 58 0.84 -3.32 5.80
C SER A 58 0.73 -3.32 7.32
N ARG A 59 -0.39 -3.85 7.83
CA ARG A 59 -0.67 -3.94 9.26
C ARG A 59 0.25 -4.92 9.95
N TYR A 60 0.47 -6.07 9.32
CA TYR A 60 1.23 -7.17 9.91
C TYR A 60 2.65 -7.29 9.34
N GLY A 61 2.88 -6.71 8.17
CA GLY A 61 4.15 -6.83 7.45
C GLY A 61 4.50 -8.30 7.20
N GLU A 62 5.80 -8.61 7.26
CA GLU A 62 6.35 -9.94 7.01
C GLU A 62 6.16 -10.90 8.21
N ILE A 63 4.98 -10.89 8.86
CA ILE A 63 4.70 -11.62 10.10
C ILE A 63 4.98 -13.12 9.96
N SER A 64 4.62 -13.74 8.83
CA SER A 64 4.86 -15.16 8.56
C SER A 64 6.35 -15.47 8.43
N LEU A 65 7.12 -14.57 7.82
CA LEU A 65 8.57 -14.71 7.72
C LEU A 65 9.22 -14.51 9.09
N THR A 66 8.84 -13.46 9.83
CA THR A 66 9.35 -13.19 11.18
C THR A 66 9.11 -14.37 12.13
N ARG A 67 7.91 -14.97 12.11
CA ARG A 67 7.60 -16.17 12.91
C ARG A 67 8.53 -17.35 12.56
N ARG A 68 8.81 -17.57 11.28
CA ARG A 68 9.76 -18.60 10.83
C ARG A 68 11.17 -18.31 11.31
N LEU A 69 11.63 -17.06 11.25
CA LEU A 69 12.97 -16.70 11.71
C LEU A 69 13.15 -16.92 13.22
N VAL A 70 12.13 -16.61 14.02
CA VAL A 70 12.15 -16.88 15.46
C VAL A 70 12.18 -18.39 15.74
N ALA A 71 11.42 -19.17 14.97
CA ALA A 71 11.44 -20.63 15.09
C ALA A 71 12.81 -21.23 14.72
N ASP A 72 13.39 -20.80 13.59
CA ASP A 72 14.74 -21.20 13.15
C ASP A 72 15.79 -20.87 14.22
N PHE A 73 15.73 -19.66 14.81
CA PHE A 73 16.65 -19.25 15.87
C PHE A 73 16.55 -20.14 17.10
N ASN A 74 15.32 -20.47 17.53
CA ASN A 74 15.11 -21.32 18.70
C ASN A 74 15.55 -22.77 18.46
N ALA A 75 15.51 -23.25 17.22
CA ALA A 75 15.92 -24.60 16.86
C ALA A 75 17.45 -24.72 16.67
N ASP A 76 18.04 -23.82 15.88
CA ASP A 76 19.40 -23.95 15.36
C ASP A 76 20.37 -22.87 15.89
N GLY A 77 19.90 -21.93 16.71
CA GLY A 77 20.71 -20.84 17.27
C GLY A 77 21.18 -19.80 16.26
N SER A 78 20.66 -19.82 15.02
CA SER A 78 21.07 -18.92 13.95
C SER A 78 19.91 -18.55 13.02
N VAL A 79 20.06 -17.41 12.32
CA VAL A 79 19.08 -16.91 11.35
C VAL A 79 19.80 -16.58 10.04
N SER A 80 19.20 -16.90 8.90
CA SER A 80 19.74 -16.50 7.59
C SER A 80 19.74 -14.97 7.46
N PRO A 81 20.91 -14.33 7.22
CA PRO A 81 20.99 -12.88 7.05
C PRO A 81 20.10 -12.34 5.92
N ASN A 82 19.99 -13.11 4.83
CA ASN A 82 19.14 -12.76 3.69
C ASN A 82 17.64 -12.82 4.01
N ARG A 83 17.21 -13.78 4.84
CA ARG A 83 15.81 -13.85 5.27
C ARG A 83 15.51 -12.76 6.30
N PHE A 84 16.43 -12.48 7.20
CA PHE A 84 16.29 -11.40 8.16
C PHE A 84 16.15 -10.04 7.46
N SER A 85 17.02 -9.73 6.49
CA SER A 85 16.98 -8.44 5.78
C SER A 85 15.69 -8.19 4.99
N THR A 86 14.93 -9.24 4.66
CA THR A 86 13.65 -9.15 3.96
C THR A 86 12.43 -9.19 4.89
N SER A 87 12.64 -9.34 6.20
CA SER A 87 11.57 -9.41 7.21
C SER A 87 11.16 -8.07 7.81
N VAL A 88 11.91 -7.01 7.52
CA VAL A 88 11.63 -5.65 8.01
C VAL A 88 10.53 -4.98 7.18
N TYR A 89 9.71 -4.12 7.79
CA TYR A 89 8.59 -3.45 7.12
C TYR A 89 9.01 -2.65 5.87
N ASN A 90 10.21 -2.08 5.88
CA ASN A 90 10.74 -1.30 4.76
C ASN A 90 11.39 -2.16 3.65
N ALA A 91 11.39 -3.49 3.78
CA ALA A 91 11.97 -4.36 2.76
C ALA A 91 11.24 -4.23 1.42
N ALA A 92 9.90 -4.24 1.43
CA ALA A 92 9.09 -4.15 0.22
C ALA A 92 9.35 -2.85 -0.59
N PRO A 93 9.23 -1.64 -0.01
CA PRO A 93 9.53 -0.41 -0.76
C PRO A 93 11.01 -0.29 -1.15
N GLY A 94 11.95 -0.78 -0.32
CA GLY A 94 13.37 -0.82 -0.69
C GLY A 94 13.65 -1.72 -1.90
N LEU A 95 13.04 -2.92 -1.93
CA LEU A 95 13.12 -3.83 -3.08
C LEU A 95 12.45 -3.22 -4.32
N TRP A 96 11.31 -2.51 -4.15
CA TRP A 96 10.63 -1.80 -5.24
C TRP A 96 11.52 -0.74 -5.87
N SER A 97 12.14 0.10 -5.04
CA SER A 97 13.10 1.14 -5.45
C SER A 97 14.24 0.55 -6.27
N VAL A 98 14.86 -0.54 -5.81
CA VAL A 98 15.93 -1.24 -6.54
C VAL A 98 15.42 -1.84 -7.86
N ALA A 99 14.29 -2.54 -7.83
CA ALA A 99 13.75 -3.23 -9.01
C ALA A 99 13.34 -2.27 -10.12
N THR A 100 12.76 -1.11 -9.76
CA THR A 100 12.35 -0.08 -10.71
C THR A 100 13.48 0.90 -11.05
N LYS A 101 14.58 0.90 -10.29
CA LYS A 101 15.62 1.95 -10.31
C LYS A 101 15.02 3.33 -9.99
N ASN A 102 14.13 3.40 -9.02
CA ASN A 102 13.50 4.64 -8.56
C ASN A 102 14.21 5.13 -7.31
N ALA A 103 14.90 6.26 -7.40
CA ALA A 103 15.59 6.90 -6.28
C ALA A 103 14.72 7.93 -5.53
N ALA A 104 13.44 8.03 -5.89
CA ALA A 104 12.46 8.85 -5.17
C ALA A 104 12.33 8.40 -3.69
N PRO A 105 11.90 9.30 -2.78
CA PRO A 105 11.54 8.95 -1.42
C PRO A 105 10.52 7.79 -1.36
N TYR A 106 10.66 6.96 -0.34
CA TYR A 106 9.68 5.92 -0.02
C TYR A 106 9.47 5.82 1.49
N THR A 107 8.22 5.52 1.87
CA THR A 107 7.81 5.32 3.27
C THR A 107 7.18 3.94 3.42
N ALA A 108 7.46 3.28 4.56
CA ALA A 108 6.77 2.07 4.99
C ALA A 108 5.88 2.39 6.20
N VAL A 109 4.58 2.09 6.13
CA VAL A 109 3.59 2.43 7.18
C VAL A 109 3.01 1.17 7.80
N ALA A 110 3.01 1.12 9.13
CA ALA A 110 2.32 0.11 9.92
C ALA A 110 1.76 0.78 11.18
N ALA A 111 0.42 0.77 11.32
CA ALA A 111 -0.29 1.43 12.41
C ALA A 111 -1.48 0.58 12.92
N GLY A 112 -1.34 -0.75 12.92
CA GLY A 112 -2.42 -1.63 13.36
C GLY A 112 -3.65 -1.50 12.46
N THR A 113 -4.84 -1.35 13.05
CA THR A 113 -6.09 -1.14 12.30
C THR A 113 -6.12 0.19 11.54
N ASP A 114 -5.29 1.16 11.94
CA ASP A 114 -5.27 2.50 11.36
C ASP A 114 -4.29 2.62 10.19
N THR A 115 -3.63 1.51 9.80
CA THR A 115 -2.60 1.47 8.75
C THR A 115 -3.04 2.07 7.43
N ILE A 116 -4.26 1.80 6.99
CA ILE A 116 -4.81 2.35 5.75
C ILE A 116 -4.90 3.87 5.83
N GLU A 117 -5.47 4.39 6.92
CA GLU A 117 -5.63 5.83 7.12
C GLU A 117 -4.30 6.54 7.26
N CYS A 118 -3.35 5.99 8.03
CA CYS A 118 -2.01 6.53 8.15
C CYS A 118 -1.26 6.55 6.80
N GLY A 119 -1.47 5.53 5.95
CA GLY A 119 -0.93 5.52 4.59
C GLY A 119 -1.50 6.66 3.72
N PHE A 120 -2.79 6.93 3.82
CA PHE A 120 -3.41 8.10 3.16
C PHE A 120 -2.92 9.44 3.73
N LEU A 121 -2.70 9.53 5.04
CA LEU A 121 -2.16 10.75 5.67
C LEU A 121 -0.73 11.04 5.20
N GLU A 122 0.09 10.01 4.98
CA GLU A 122 1.45 10.18 4.43
C GLU A 122 1.43 10.86 3.05
N LEU A 123 0.35 10.66 2.27
CA LEU A 123 0.20 11.30 0.96
C LEU A 123 0.03 12.81 1.03
N LEU A 124 -0.31 13.35 2.19
CA LEU A 124 -0.49 14.77 2.38
C LEU A 124 0.84 15.54 2.42
N SER A 125 1.96 14.84 2.63
CA SER A 125 3.28 15.44 2.81
C SER A 125 3.77 16.21 1.58
N ASP A 126 3.55 15.69 0.36
CA ASP A 126 4.09 16.28 -0.87
C ASP A 126 3.07 16.41 -2.01
N PRO A 127 3.04 17.52 -2.78
CA PRO A 127 2.15 17.73 -3.94
C PRO A 127 2.64 17.04 -5.23
N VAL A 128 3.32 15.90 -5.12
CA VAL A 128 3.94 15.20 -6.26
C VAL A 128 3.08 14.02 -6.75
N ARG A 129 3.52 13.33 -7.80
CA ARG A 129 2.92 12.04 -8.18
C ARG A 129 3.27 10.98 -7.13
N GLN A 130 2.28 10.31 -6.56
CA GLN A 130 2.47 9.41 -5.43
C GLN A 130 1.84 8.05 -5.68
N LEU A 131 2.59 6.99 -5.39
CA LEU A 131 2.07 5.63 -5.39
C LEU A 131 1.75 5.24 -3.95
N TYR A 132 0.50 4.90 -3.67
CA TYR A 132 0.10 4.29 -2.40
C TYR A 132 -0.24 2.82 -2.62
N VAL A 133 0.39 1.91 -1.89
CA VAL A 133 0.09 0.48 -1.93
C VAL A 133 -0.18 -0.03 -0.52
N TYR A 134 -1.32 -0.68 -0.33
CA TYR A 134 -1.66 -1.42 0.88
C TYR A 134 -1.76 -2.91 0.54
N ALA A 135 -1.17 -3.78 1.35
CA ALA A 135 -1.27 -5.21 1.16
C ALA A 135 -1.18 -6.01 2.47
N GLU A 136 -1.82 -7.17 2.49
CA GLU A 136 -1.68 -8.20 3.51
C GLU A 136 -1.49 -9.58 2.83
N GLU A 137 -0.92 -10.53 3.57
CA GLU A 137 -0.82 -11.93 3.14
C GLU A 137 -1.50 -12.95 4.07
N ASP A 138 -1.82 -12.56 5.31
CA ASP A 138 -2.37 -13.44 6.36
C ASP A 138 -3.64 -12.78 6.94
N PRO A 139 -4.82 -13.44 6.93
CA PRO A 139 -5.09 -14.84 6.56
C PRO A 139 -5.15 -15.13 5.06
N CYS A 140 -5.15 -14.11 4.21
CA CYS A 140 -5.17 -14.25 2.77
C CYS A 140 -4.49 -13.06 2.10
N SER A 141 -3.93 -13.28 0.91
CA SER A 141 -3.41 -12.22 0.06
C SER A 141 -4.53 -11.29 -0.40
N CYS A 142 -4.42 -10.01 -0.06
CA CYS A 142 -5.29 -8.95 -0.54
C CYS A 142 -4.58 -7.60 -0.49
N GLY A 143 -5.12 -6.61 -1.19
CA GLY A 143 -4.55 -5.26 -1.17
C GLY A 143 -5.08 -4.36 -2.28
N PHE A 144 -4.65 -3.11 -2.27
CA PHE A 144 -4.90 -2.15 -3.34
C PHE A 144 -3.66 -1.32 -3.63
N ALA A 145 -3.57 -0.80 -4.85
CA ALA A 145 -2.64 0.27 -5.19
C ALA A 145 -3.39 1.42 -5.84
N ILE A 146 -2.94 2.64 -5.57
CA ILE A 146 -3.46 3.87 -6.15
C ILE A 146 -2.28 4.71 -6.61
N LEU A 147 -2.26 5.10 -7.88
CA LEU A 147 -1.37 6.13 -8.39
C LEU A 147 -2.13 7.46 -8.37
N PHE A 148 -1.68 8.38 -7.51
CA PHE A 148 -2.11 9.76 -7.51
C PHE A 148 -1.16 10.61 -8.34
N GLY A 149 -1.68 11.53 -9.14
CA GLY A 149 -0.84 12.43 -9.94
C GLY A 149 -1.64 13.25 -10.94
N PRO A 150 -0.98 14.19 -11.63
CA PRO A 150 -1.64 15.01 -12.64
C PRO A 150 -2.23 14.14 -13.77
N HIS A 151 -3.31 14.63 -14.38
CA HIS A 151 -4.07 13.93 -15.42
C HIS A 151 -4.84 12.71 -14.92
N GLY A 152 -5.19 12.70 -13.63
CA GLY A 152 -6.05 11.68 -13.09
C GLY A 152 -7.47 11.79 -13.63
N THR A 153 -8.11 10.65 -13.86
CA THR A 153 -9.47 10.62 -14.43
C THR A 153 -10.54 10.86 -13.37
N ARG A 154 -10.20 10.64 -12.09
CA ARG A 154 -11.12 10.78 -10.97
C ARG A 154 -10.51 11.70 -9.91
N ARG A 155 -11.16 12.84 -9.68
CA ARG A 155 -10.77 13.79 -8.64
C ARG A 155 -11.42 13.38 -7.32
N VAL A 156 -10.61 13.32 -6.28
CA VAL A 156 -11.03 12.95 -4.93
C VAL A 156 -10.55 13.99 -3.94
N ARG A 157 -11.32 14.20 -2.88
CA ARG A 157 -10.98 15.06 -1.77
C ARG A 157 -10.64 14.21 -0.56
N LEU A 158 -9.45 14.43 -0.04
CA LEU A 158 -9.00 13.88 1.24
C LEU A 158 -9.07 14.99 2.29
N SER A 159 -9.96 14.84 3.27
CA SER A 159 -10.12 15.79 4.38
C SER A 159 -9.75 15.13 5.70
N THR A 160 -8.85 15.74 6.46
CA THR A 160 -8.51 15.32 7.82
C THR A 160 -9.33 16.07 8.86
N HIS A 161 -9.66 15.38 9.94
CA HIS A 161 -10.41 15.91 11.08
C HIS A 161 -9.79 15.46 12.40
N ALA A 162 -10.27 16.03 13.51
CA ALA A 162 -9.93 15.55 14.85
C ALA A 162 -10.32 14.06 14.97
N VAL A 163 -9.46 13.28 15.63
CA VAL A 163 -9.63 11.82 15.76
C VAL A 163 -11.00 11.49 16.34
N ARG A 164 -11.75 10.64 15.63
CA ARG A 164 -13.06 10.17 16.09
C ARG A 164 -12.90 8.79 16.73
N THR A 165 -12.88 8.75 18.05
CA THR A 165 -12.71 7.50 18.84
C THR A 165 -13.84 6.50 18.62
N ASP A 166 -15.01 7.01 18.24
CA ASP A 166 -16.25 6.25 18.14
C ASP A 166 -16.43 5.66 16.72
N SER A 167 -15.55 6.05 15.79
CA SER A 167 -15.57 5.61 14.40
C SER A 167 -14.70 4.37 14.19
N ALA A 168 -15.18 3.47 13.34
CA ALA A 168 -14.36 2.37 12.84
C ALA A 168 -13.25 2.92 11.93
N PRO A 169 -12.07 2.29 11.93
CA PRO A 169 -11.02 2.65 10.99
C PRO A 169 -11.39 2.20 9.58
N LEU A 170 -10.80 2.83 8.55
CA LEU A 170 -11.00 2.41 7.17
C LEU A 170 -10.55 0.96 6.96
N ALA A 171 -11.48 0.11 6.55
CA ALA A 171 -11.22 -1.27 6.16
C ALA A 171 -10.94 -1.39 4.64
N PHE A 172 -10.27 -2.47 4.25
CA PHE A 172 -10.00 -2.80 2.85
C PHE A 172 -11.26 -2.73 1.97
N ASP A 173 -12.36 -3.35 2.40
CA ASP A 173 -13.60 -3.40 1.62
C ASP A 173 -14.20 -2.02 1.38
N ALA A 174 -14.09 -1.11 2.35
CA ALA A 174 -14.55 0.27 2.20
C ALA A 174 -13.72 1.02 1.15
N VAL A 175 -12.39 0.88 1.21
CA VAL A 175 -11.50 1.48 0.20
C VAL A 175 -11.76 0.89 -1.18
N HIS A 176 -11.92 -0.43 -1.29
CA HIS A 176 -12.23 -1.09 -2.56
C HIS A 176 -13.59 -0.63 -3.11
N ALA A 177 -14.63 -0.53 -2.29
CA ALA A 177 -15.93 0.01 -2.67
C ALA A 177 -15.83 1.47 -3.14
N PHE A 178 -14.99 2.27 -2.49
CA PHE A 178 -14.72 3.63 -2.92
C PHE A 178 -14.02 3.67 -4.28
N LEU A 179 -12.92 2.95 -4.45
CA LEU A 179 -12.12 2.93 -5.68
C LEU A 179 -12.92 2.42 -6.88
N SER A 180 -13.74 1.39 -6.67
CA SER A 180 -14.64 0.83 -7.71
C SER A 180 -15.85 1.71 -8.06
N GLY A 181 -16.06 2.82 -7.36
CA GLY A 181 -17.19 3.73 -7.57
C GLY A 181 -18.52 3.24 -6.99
N THR A 182 -18.50 2.15 -6.21
CA THR A 182 -19.69 1.64 -5.51
C THR A 182 -20.08 2.52 -4.32
N CYS A 183 -19.12 3.25 -3.76
CA CYS A 183 -19.34 4.21 -2.67
C CYS A 183 -18.64 5.54 -3.00
N PRO A 184 -19.36 6.69 -3.06
CA PRO A 184 -18.75 7.97 -3.42
C PRO A 184 -17.98 8.62 -2.26
N ARG A 185 -18.13 8.10 -1.03
CA ARG A 185 -17.53 8.67 0.18
C ARG A 185 -17.28 7.61 1.23
N ILE A 186 -16.08 7.58 1.78
CA ILE A 186 -15.70 6.75 2.93
C ILE A 186 -15.12 7.64 4.03
N GLU A 187 -15.39 7.28 5.27
CA GLU A 187 -15.02 8.05 6.45
C GLU A 187 -14.37 7.12 7.47
N GLY A 188 -13.18 7.51 7.92
CA GLY A 188 -12.40 6.83 8.93
C GLY A 188 -12.22 7.70 10.17
N ARG A 189 -11.37 7.24 11.08
CA ARG A 189 -11.07 7.92 12.35
C ARG A 189 -10.37 9.26 12.16
N TYR A 190 -9.47 9.36 11.18
CA TYR A 190 -8.58 10.49 10.97
C TYR A 190 -8.96 11.32 9.75
N LEU A 191 -9.60 10.69 8.76
CA LEU A 191 -9.87 11.32 7.48
C LEU A 191 -11.17 10.86 6.83
N THR A 192 -11.60 11.64 5.84
CA THR A 192 -12.67 11.32 4.90
C THR A 192 -12.10 11.40 3.50
N LEU A 193 -12.43 10.40 2.68
CA LEU A 193 -12.20 10.39 1.23
C LEU A 193 -13.55 10.47 0.52
N GLU A 194 -13.70 11.41 -0.39
CA GLU A 194 -14.93 11.57 -1.18
C GLU A 194 -14.61 12.01 -2.61
N ASP A 195 -15.55 11.78 -3.54
CA ASP A 195 -15.44 12.38 -4.88
C ASP A 195 -15.45 13.91 -4.80
N ALA A 196 -14.50 14.55 -5.49
CA ALA A 196 -14.47 15.99 -5.56
C ALA A 196 -15.62 16.50 -6.44
N PRO A 197 -16.29 17.60 -6.07
CA PRO A 197 -17.35 18.19 -6.89
C PRO A 197 -16.82 18.58 -8.27
N PRO A 198 -17.67 18.58 -9.33
CA PRO A 198 -17.29 19.08 -10.64
C PRO A 198 -16.73 20.51 -10.53
N CYS A 199 -15.66 20.82 -11.27
CA CYS A 199 -15.18 22.19 -11.39
C CYS A 199 -16.30 23.06 -11.97
N ALA A 200 -16.58 24.18 -11.32
CA ALA A 200 -17.48 25.22 -11.83
C ALA A 200 -16.84 25.96 -13.02
#